data_AF-M0R015-F1
#
_entry.id   AF-M0R015-F1
#
_cell.length_a   1.000
_cell.length_b   1.000
_cell.length_c   1.000
_cell.angle_alpha   90.00
_cell.angle_beta   90.00
_cell.angle_gamma   90.00
#
_symmetry.space_group_name_H-M   'P 1'
#
loop_
_entity.id
_entity.type
_entity.pdbx_description
1 polymer ?
#
loop_
_entity_poly.entity_id
_entity_poly.type
_entity_poly.pdbx_seq_one_letter_code
_entity_poly.pdbx_strand_id
1 'polypeptide(L)'
;MSSLPLQVDFYTDMDEDSDIAFRFRVHFGNHVVMNRREFGIWMLEETTDYVPFEDGKQFELCIYVHYNEYEIKVNGIRIYGFV
;
A
#
# COMPACT_ATOMS: atom_id res chain seq x y z
N MET A 1 0.22 22.10 5.35
CA MET A 1 -0.91 21.22 5.72
C MET A 1 -0.41 19.80 5.51
N SER A 2 -0.23 19.01 6.56
CA SER A 2 0.09 17.59 6.40
C SER A 2 -1.14 16.90 5.83
N SER A 3 -1.08 16.45 4.57
CA SER A 3 -2.10 15.58 4.01
C SER A 3 -2.18 14.30 4.85
N LEU A 4 -3.41 13.83 5.12
CA LEU A 4 -3.60 12.54 5.76
C LEU A 4 -2.99 11.45 4.86
N PRO A 5 -2.23 10.48 5.42
CA PRO A 5 -1.69 9.40 4.62
C PRO A 5 -2.83 8.56 4.04
N LEU A 6 -2.73 8.19 2.76
CA LEU A 6 -3.58 7.14 2.20
C LEU A 6 -3.13 5.80 2.79
N GLN A 7 -4.08 5.00 3.26
CA GLN A 7 -3.82 3.64 3.73
C GLN A 7 -4.86 2.69 3.15
N VAL A 8 -4.39 1.56 2.63
CA VAL A 8 -5.21 0.44 2.15
C VAL A 8 -4.70 -0.81 2.84
N ASP A 9 -5.60 -1.52 3.54
CA ASP A 9 -5.31 -2.76 4.25
C ASP A 9 -6.18 -3.88 3.71
N PHE A 10 -5.57 -5.01 3.36
CA PHE A 10 -6.25 -6.26 3.03
C PHE A 10 -6.24 -7.15 4.28
N TYR A 11 -7.28 -7.02 5.09
CA TYR A 11 -7.50 -7.83 6.28
C TYR A 11 -7.87 -9.27 5.93
N THR A 12 -7.51 -10.20 6.80
CA THR A 12 -7.89 -11.62 6.68
C THR A 12 -9.29 -11.91 7.22
N ASP A 13 -9.86 -11.01 8.02
CA ASP A 13 -11.23 -11.09 8.54
C ASP A 13 -11.88 -9.69 8.57
N MET A 14 -13.15 -9.60 8.97
CA MET A 14 -13.88 -8.35 9.20
C MET A 14 -13.48 -7.67 10.52
N ASP A 15 -12.76 -8.38 11.40
CA ASP A 15 -12.19 -7.84 12.63
C ASP A 15 -10.95 -6.99 12.31
N GLU A 16 -10.89 -5.76 12.86
CA GLU A 16 -9.76 -4.84 12.67
C GLU A 16 -8.46 -5.31 13.37
N ASP A 17 -8.58 -6.24 14.31
CA ASP A 17 -7.43 -6.88 14.95
C ASP A 17 -6.92 -8.12 14.20
N SER A 18 -7.62 -8.55 13.13
CA SER A 18 -7.21 -9.69 12.31
C SER A 18 -5.92 -9.43 11.54
N ASP A 19 -5.25 -10.49 11.08
CA ASP A 19 -4.03 -10.35 10.30
C ASP A 19 -4.24 -9.53 9.02
N ILE A 20 -3.16 -8.94 8.51
CA ILE A 20 -3.18 -8.10 7.32
C ILE A 20 -2.26 -8.73 6.29
N ALA A 21 -2.84 -9.27 5.23
CA ALA A 21 -2.09 -9.88 4.14
C ALA A 21 -1.27 -8.85 3.36
N PHE A 22 -1.77 -7.61 3.28
CA PHE A 22 -1.11 -6.51 2.60
C PHE A 22 -1.57 -5.16 3.16
N ARG A 23 -0.63 -4.35 3.63
CA ARG A 23 -0.81 -2.93 3.96
C ARG A 23 -0.04 -2.09 2.95
N PHE A 24 -0.71 -1.09 2.38
CA PHE A 24 -0.13 -0.08 1.51
C PHE A 24 -0.38 1.31 2.10
N ARG A 25 0.68 1.99 2.51
CA ARG A 25 0.61 3.32 3.14
C ARG A 25 1.42 4.34 2.36
N VAL A 26 0.76 5.40 1.91
CA VAL A 26 1.40 6.48 1.13
C VAL A 26 1.66 7.68 2.02
N HIS A 27 2.91 8.09 2.09
CA HIS A 27 3.32 9.41 2.54
C HIS A 27 3.49 10.30 1.30
N PHE A 28 2.43 11.03 0.94
CA PHE A 28 2.40 11.84 -0.29
C PHE A 28 3.63 12.76 -0.39
N GLY A 29 4.28 12.74 -1.56
CA GLY A 29 5.51 13.51 -1.84
C GLY A 29 6.77 13.01 -1.14
N ASN A 30 6.74 11.84 -0.48
CA ASN A 30 7.87 11.29 0.25
C ASN A 30 8.15 9.83 -0.16
N HIS A 31 7.43 8.86 0.42
CA HIS A 31 7.61 7.44 0.14
C HIS A 31 6.32 6.65 0.37
N VAL A 32 6.32 5.40 -0.07
CA VAL A 32 5.32 4.40 0.27
C VAL A 32 5.95 3.39 1.22
N VAL A 33 5.21 2.98 2.25
CA VAL A 33 5.53 1.86 3.13
C VAL A 33 4.53 0.74 2.90
N MET A 34 5.02 -0.48 2.72
CA MET A 34 4.24 -1.70 2.60
C MET A 34 4.68 -2.69 3.66
N ASN A 35 3.73 -3.46 4.16
CA ASN A 35 4.01 -4.52 5.15
C ASN A 35 2.86 -5.53 5.17
N ARG A 36 3.03 -6.60 5.93
CA ARG A 36 1.98 -7.53 6.34
C ARG A 36 2.04 -7.75 7.85
N ARG A 37 0.90 -8.11 8.43
CA ARG A 37 0.76 -8.45 9.84
C ARG A 37 0.38 -9.92 9.95
N GLU A 38 1.24 -10.71 10.58
CA GLU A 38 1.03 -12.15 10.81
C GLU A 38 1.03 -12.43 12.32
N PHE A 39 0.02 -13.12 12.82
CA PHE A 39 -0.20 -13.37 14.25
C PHE A 39 -0.17 -12.08 15.09
N GLY A 40 -0.72 -10.99 14.55
CA GLY A 40 -0.71 -9.67 15.17
C GLY A 40 0.65 -8.94 15.15
N ILE A 41 1.69 -9.50 14.53
CA ILE A 41 3.05 -8.95 14.48
C ILE A 41 3.34 -8.38 13.09
N TRP A 42 3.86 -7.15 13.04
CA TRP A 42 4.35 -6.54 11.81
C TRP A 42 5.63 -7.23 11.32
N MET A 43 5.63 -7.63 10.05
CA MET A 43 6.78 -8.20 9.40
C MET A 43 7.78 -7.12 8.97
N LEU A 44 8.81 -7.49 8.21
CA LEU A 44 9.79 -6.54 7.70
C LEU A 44 9.13 -5.60 6.68
N GLU A 45 9.27 -4.29 6.89
CA GLU A 45 8.73 -3.28 5.98
C GLU A 45 9.46 -3.27 4.64
N GLU A 46 8.70 -3.05 3.57
CA GLU A 46 9.18 -2.75 2.23
C GLU A 46 8.83 -1.30 1.88
N THR A 47 9.77 -0.56 1.28
CA THR A 47 9.57 0.85 0.94
C THR A 47 9.92 1.16 -0.51
N THR A 48 9.29 2.21 -1.05
CA THR A 48 9.67 2.81 -2.33
C THR A 48 9.51 4.32 -2.27
N ASP A 49 10.51 5.04 -2.78
CA ASP A 49 10.47 6.50 -2.93
C ASP A 49 9.72 6.93 -4.21
N TYR A 50 9.27 5.98 -5.03
CA TYR A 50 8.51 6.29 -6.23
C TYR A 50 7.03 6.52 -5.91
N VAL A 51 6.67 7.80 -5.75
CA VAL A 51 5.35 8.26 -5.30
C VAL A 51 4.72 9.17 -6.37
N PRO A 52 4.21 8.63 -7.50
CA PRO A 52 3.70 9.42 -8.63
C PRO A 52 2.28 9.96 -8.40
N PHE A 53 2.05 10.57 -7.24
CA PHE A 53 0.82 11.28 -6.90
C PHE A 53 1.04 12.78 -7.07
N GLU A 54 0.04 13.46 -7.61
CA GLU A 54 0.10 14.90 -7.84
C GLU A 54 -0.76 15.65 -6.81
N ASP A 55 -0.19 16.68 -6.18
CA ASP A 55 -0.88 17.49 -5.17
C ASP A 55 -2.19 18.09 -5.72
N GLY A 56 -3.29 17.84 -4.99
CA GLY A 56 -4.61 18.36 -5.31
C GLY A 56 -5.30 17.71 -6.52
N LYS A 57 -4.72 16.66 -7.12
CA LYS A 57 -5.34 15.92 -8.24
C LYS A 57 -5.95 14.61 -7.78
N GLN A 58 -7.02 14.20 -8.46
CA GLN A 58 -7.55 12.86 -8.35
C GLN A 58 -6.53 11.86 -8.90
N PHE A 59 -6.45 10.69 -8.28
CA PHE A 59 -5.63 9.57 -8.72
C PHE A 59 -6.47 8.31 -8.91
N GLU A 60 -5.99 7.41 -9.76
CA GLU A 60 -6.43 6.01 -9.84
C GLU A 60 -5.38 5.13 -9.16
N LEU A 61 -5.81 4.32 -8.19
CA LEU A 61 -4.99 3.28 -7.57
C LEU A 61 -5.57 1.92 -7.96
N CYS A 62 -4.77 1.10 -8.63
CA CYS A 62 -5.12 -0.29 -8.94
C CYS A 62 -4.16 -1.25 -8.24
N ILE A 63 -4.71 -2.26 -7.59
CA ILE A 63 -3.95 -3.36 -6.97
C ILE A 63 -4.40 -4.64 -7.67
N TYR A 64 -3.52 -5.22 -8.49
CA TYR A 64 -3.79 -6.45 -9.23
C TYR A 64 -3.22 -7.65 -8.47
N VAL A 65 -4.04 -8.69 -8.30
CA VAL A 65 -3.62 -9.94 -7.66
C VAL A 65 -3.05 -10.87 -8.73
N HIS A 66 -1.75 -11.11 -8.68
CA HIS A 66 -1.07 -12.12 -9.49
C HIS A 66 -0.78 -13.37 -8.65
N TYR A 67 -0.24 -14.42 -9.28
CA TYR A 67 0.02 -15.68 -8.58
C TYR A 67 1.10 -15.56 -7.47
N ASN A 68 1.98 -14.55 -7.57
CA ASN A 68 3.16 -14.38 -6.71
C ASN A 68 3.27 -12.99 -6.07
N GLU A 69 2.40 -12.05 -6.40
CA GLU A 69 2.51 -10.67 -5.91
C GLU A 69 1.19 -9.90 -6.01
N TYR A 70 1.12 -8.80 -5.27
CA TYR A 70 0.21 -7.69 -5.57
C TYR A 70 0.95 -6.65 -6.42
N GLU A 71 0.55 -6.49 -7.68
CA GLU A 71 1.06 -5.40 -8.54
C GLU A 71 0.30 -4.11 -8.23
N ILE A 72 1.03 -3.06 -7.85
CA ILE A 72 0.46 -1.75 -7.56
C ILE A 72 0.70 -0.79 -8.72
N LYS A 73 -0.39 -0.21 -9.24
CA LYS A 73 -0.37 0.86 -10.25
C LYS A 73 -1.03 2.13 -9.75
N VAL A 74 -0.41 3.26 -10.04
CA VAL A 74 -0.96 4.60 -9.83
C VAL A 74 -1.07 5.28 -11.19
N ASN A 75 -2.27 5.73 -11.56
CA ASN A 75 -2.56 6.35 -12.86
C ASN A 75 -2.03 5.52 -14.04
N GLY A 76 -2.24 4.20 -14.00
CA GLY A 76 -1.77 3.24 -15.00
C GLY A 76 -0.26 2.88 -14.95
N ILE A 77 0.54 3.53 -14.10
CA ILE A 77 1.98 3.29 -13.97
C ILE A 77 2.26 2.31 -12.83
N ARG A 78 2.98 1.22 -13.09
CA ARG A 78 3.44 0.27 -12.06
C ARG A 78 4.48 0.93 -11.15
N ILE A 79 4.24 0.90 -9.84
CA ILE A 79 5.14 1.49 -8.84
C ILE A 79 5.83 0.44 -7.95
N TYR A 80 5.19 -0.72 -7.75
CA TYR A 80 5.72 -1.79 -6.90
C TYR A 80 5.06 -3.14 -7.19
N GLY A 81 5.69 -4.23 -6.75
CA GLY A 81 5.11 -5.57 -6.64
C GLY A 81 5.43 -6.13 -5.26
N PHE A 82 4.40 -6.27 -4.41
CA PHE A 82 4.57 -6.77 -3.03
C PHE A 82 4.35 -8.28 -2.97
N VAL A 83 5.23 -9.00 -2.27
CA VAL A 83 5.27 -10.48 -2.22
C VAL A 83 4.92 -11.03 -0.84
#